data_AF-A0A7W7ZDS3-F1
#
_entry.id   AF-A0A7W7ZDS3-F1
#
_cell.length_a   1.000
_cell.length_b   1.000
_cell.length_c   1.000
_cell.angle_alpha   90.00
_cell.angle_beta   90.00
_cell.angle_gamma   90.00
#
_symmetry.space_group_name_H-M   'P 1'
#
loop_
_entity.id
_entity.type
_entity.pdbx_description
1 polymer ?
#
loop_
_entity_poly.entity_id
_entity_poly.type
_entity_poly.pdbx_seq_one_letter_code
_entity_poly.pdbx_strand_id
1 'polypeptide(L)'
;MSLILTAVPRTRALLFRRMLLLNFCFPFTGALSQAPAITATVDIAKTGAVEVSGNSPQPKPAFPAGGDQPAVNPGSPTYPLDVSAALSDDRKTLTIAVLNPSDAEQSIHLDIHGAAVASTGKLWRMAPNSIDAVVKAGSPAEVQVEEQSLDAMPATVTLLPYSVNIYSYSLQ
;
A
#
# COMPACT_ATOMS: atom_id res chain seq x y z
N MET A 1 10.81 32.26 66.25
CA MET A 1 10.40 33.65 66.52
C MET A 1 11.10 34.54 65.49
N SER A 2 10.30 35.25 64.68
CA SER A 2 10.64 36.27 63.65
C SER A 2 11.71 35.98 62.59
N LEU A 3 11.27 35.85 61.33
CA LEU A 3 12.07 36.16 60.14
C LEU A 3 11.79 37.61 59.74
N ILE A 4 12.82 38.46 59.75
CA ILE A 4 12.76 39.83 59.24
C ILE A 4 13.10 39.81 57.75
N LEU A 5 12.21 40.41 56.95
CA LEU A 5 12.39 40.76 55.53
C LEU A 5 13.51 41.80 55.39
N THR A 6 14.44 41.59 54.46
CA THR A 6 15.17 42.69 53.82
C THR A 6 15.15 42.52 52.30
N ALA A 7 14.53 43.50 51.64
CA ALA A 7 14.46 43.63 50.19
C ALA A 7 15.79 44.13 49.62
N VAL A 8 16.16 43.66 48.42
CA VAL A 8 17.28 44.16 47.60
C VAL A 8 16.80 44.27 46.14
N PRO A 9 17.20 45.32 45.39
CA PRO A 9 16.29 46.01 44.48
C PRO A 9 16.37 45.57 43.00
N ARG A 10 15.30 45.96 42.29
CA ARG A 10 15.15 45.99 40.84
C ARG A 10 16.33 46.67 40.15
N THR A 11 17.18 45.92 39.45
CA THR A 11 17.67 46.31 38.12
C THR A 11 18.35 45.13 37.43
N ARG A 12 17.59 44.42 36.59
CA ARG A 12 18.02 43.69 35.36
C ARG A 12 16.82 42.90 34.83
N ALA A 13 15.75 43.63 34.57
CA ALA A 13 14.59 43.13 33.84
C ALA A 13 14.84 43.33 32.34
N LEU A 14 15.76 42.58 31.73
CA LEU A 14 15.91 42.50 30.27
C LEU A 14 16.93 41.39 30.00
N LEU A 15 16.47 40.13 29.94
CA LEU A 15 17.07 39.07 29.08
C LEU A 15 16.42 37.69 29.26
N PHE A 16 15.54 37.48 30.23
CA PHE A 16 14.92 36.17 30.48
C PHE A 16 13.39 36.20 30.31
N ARG A 17 12.92 36.70 29.17
CA ARG A 17 11.49 36.64 28.79
C ARG A 17 11.29 36.39 27.30
N ARG A 18 12.05 35.46 26.73
CA ARG A 18 11.88 35.00 25.34
C ARG A 18 12.13 33.50 25.16
N MET A 19 11.80 32.70 26.17
CA MET A 19 12.04 31.26 26.17
C MET A 19 10.97 30.51 26.96
N LEU A 20 9.69 30.83 26.75
CA LEU A 20 8.60 29.97 27.25
C LEU A 20 7.22 30.19 26.57
N LEU A 21 7.15 30.74 25.36
CA LEU A 21 5.85 31.11 24.77
C LEU A 21 5.79 31.11 23.24
N LEU A 22 6.52 30.21 22.57
CA LEU A 22 6.33 29.99 21.13
C LEU A 22 6.72 28.54 20.81
N ASN A 23 5.77 27.61 20.88
CA ASN A 23 5.70 26.35 20.10
C ASN A 23 4.50 25.47 20.52
N PHE A 24 3.35 26.11 20.76
CA PHE A 24 2.05 25.44 20.77
C PHE A 24 1.17 26.14 19.73
N CYS A 25 1.39 25.82 18.46
CA CYS A 25 0.39 25.85 17.39
C CYS A 25 1.04 25.36 16.09
N PHE A 26 1.46 24.09 16.04
CA PHE A 26 1.36 23.40 14.75
C PHE A 26 -0.04 22.80 14.76
N PRO A 27 -0.98 23.29 13.91
CA PRO A 27 -2.09 22.41 13.59
C PRO A 27 -1.43 21.15 13.07
N PHE A 28 -1.85 20.03 13.65
CA PHE A 28 -1.63 18.71 13.10
C PHE A 28 -2.08 18.81 11.64
N THR A 29 -1.13 19.05 10.73
CA THR A 29 -1.33 18.83 9.31
C THR A 29 -1.51 17.34 9.27
N GLY A 30 -2.76 16.88 9.43
CA GLY A 30 -3.15 15.58 8.96
C GLY A 30 -2.57 15.53 7.57
N ALA A 31 -1.58 14.67 7.38
CA ALA A 31 -1.17 14.29 6.05
C ALA A 31 -2.48 14.08 5.32
N LEU A 32 -2.75 14.92 4.31
CA LEU A 32 -3.79 14.64 3.36
C LEU A 32 -3.47 13.20 2.96
N SER A 33 -4.29 12.27 3.45
CA SER A 33 -4.21 10.88 3.04
C SER A 33 -4.49 10.97 1.56
N GLN A 34 -3.41 11.05 0.80
CA GLN A 34 -3.47 11.18 -0.63
C GLN A 34 -4.12 9.87 -1.01
N ALA A 35 -5.39 9.93 -1.41
CA ALA A 35 -6.11 8.77 -1.92
C ALA A 35 -5.13 8.08 -2.88
N PRO A 36 -4.91 6.77 -2.73
CA PRO A 36 -3.86 6.10 -3.48
C PRO A 36 -4.05 6.42 -4.95
N ALA A 37 -2.97 6.85 -5.59
CA ALA A 37 -3.03 7.31 -6.98
C ALA A 37 -3.55 6.20 -7.91
N ILE A 38 -3.35 4.94 -7.50
CA ILE A 38 -3.74 3.73 -8.23
C ILE A 38 -4.93 3.10 -7.53
N THR A 39 -5.98 2.81 -8.29
CA THR A 39 -7.15 2.05 -7.89
C THR A 39 -7.32 0.89 -8.86
N ALA A 40 -7.53 -0.31 -8.33
CA ALA A 40 -8.04 -1.46 -9.07
C ALA A 40 -9.47 -1.76 -8.58
N THR A 41 -10.38 -1.94 -9.54
CA THR A 41 -11.74 -2.39 -9.27
C THR A 41 -11.86 -3.84 -9.70
N VAL A 42 -12.35 -4.68 -8.80
CA VAL A 42 -12.62 -6.10 -9.04
C VAL A 42 -14.13 -6.28 -9.09
N ASP A 43 -14.66 -6.44 -10.30
CA ASP A 43 -16.08 -6.61 -10.57
C ASP A 43 -16.42 -8.10 -10.65
N ILE A 44 -17.24 -8.57 -9.72
CA ILE A 44 -17.70 -9.96 -9.70
C ILE A 44 -19.12 -10.02 -10.28
N ALA A 45 -19.23 -10.56 -11.50
CA ALA A 45 -20.51 -10.75 -12.15
C ALA A 45 -21.31 -11.86 -11.48
N LYS A 46 -22.65 -11.76 -11.51
CA LYS A 46 -23.56 -12.81 -11.02
C LYS A 46 -23.32 -14.19 -11.67
N THR A 47 -22.78 -14.20 -12.89
CA THR A 47 -22.45 -15.42 -13.64
C THR A 47 -21.14 -16.08 -13.18
N GLY A 48 -20.39 -15.44 -12.27
CA GLY A 48 -19.09 -15.89 -11.77
C GLY A 48 -17.89 -15.40 -12.56
N ALA A 49 -18.09 -14.56 -13.58
CA ALA A 49 -16.99 -13.88 -14.26
C ALA A 49 -16.40 -12.81 -13.33
N VAL A 50 -15.08 -12.70 -13.33
CA VAL A 50 -14.34 -11.66 -12.59
C VAL A 50 -13.64 -10.79 -13.61
N GLU A 51 -13.87 -9.48 -13.52
CA GLU A 51 -13.19 -8.48 -14.32
C GLU A 51 -12.36 -7.58 -13.41
N VAL A 52 -11.15 -7.23 -13.85
CA VAL A 52 -10.28 -6.28 -13.16
C VAL A 52 -10.10 -5.06 -14.05
N SER A 53 -10.48 -3.90 -13.53
CA SER A 53 -10.26 -2.60 -14.16
C SER A 53 -9.42 -1.70 -13.26
N GLY A 54 -9.00 -0.53 -13.75
CA GLY A 54 -8.16 0.39 -12.99
C GLY A 54 -8.08 1.79 -13.58
N ASN A 55 -7.51 2.71 -12.81
CA ASN A 55 -7.41 4.13 -13.16
C ASN A 55 -6.00 4.58 -13.60
N SER A 56 -5.04 3.66 -13.68
CA SER A 56 -3.65 3.97 -13.95
C SER A 56 -3.18 3.35 -15.27
N PRO A 57 -3.39 4.04 -16.40
CA PRO A 57 -3.07 3.50 -17.71
C PRO A 57 -1.57 3.37 -17.91
N GLN A 58 -1.20 2.43 -18.77
CA GLN A 58 0.19 2.25 -19.17
C GLN A 58 0.75 3.51 -19.85
N PRO A 59 2.02 3.86 -19.63
CA PRO A 59 2.69 4.93 -20.36
C PRO A 59 2.60 4.72 -21.88
N LYS A 60 2.59 5.82 -22.63
CA LYS A 60 2.57 5.74 -24.09
C LYS A 60 3.85 5.07 -24.60
N PRO A 61 3.75 4.19 -25.62
CA PRO A 61 4.91 3.68 -26.32
C PRO A 61 5.87 4.79 -26.74
N ALA A 62 7.17 4.56 -26.55
CA ALA A 62 8.21 5.50 -26.98
C ALA A 62 8.49 5.43 -28.49
N PHE A 63 8.09 4.33 -29.15
CA PHE A 63 8.35 4.05 -30.56
C PHE A 63 7.05 3.90 -31.34
N PRO A 64 7.06 4.22 -32.65
CA PRO A 64 5.91 3.99 -33.51
C PRO A 64 5.57 2.49 -33.59
N ALA A 65 4.29 2.18 -33.84
CA ALA A 65 3.84 0.81 -34.03
C ALA A 65 4.57 0.15 -35.22
N GLY A 66 5.03 -1.09 -35.03
CA GLY A 66 5.80 -1.84 -36.01
C GLY A 66 7.05 -2.51 -35.41
N GLY A 67 7.59 -3.52 -36.10
CA GLY A 67 8.65 -4.37 -35.53
C GLY A 67 8.16 -5.10 -34.28
N ASP A 68 8.90 -4.98 -33.18
CA ASP A 68 8.56 -5.59 -31.88
C ASP A 68 7.57 -4.76 -31.06
N GLN A 69 7.17 -3.56 -31.53
CA GLN A 69 6.26 -2.67 -30.80
C GLN A 69 4.79 -2.92 -31.21
N PRO A 70 3.94 -3.46 -30.32
CA PRO A 70 2.53 -3.66 -30.63
C PRO A 70 1.79 -2.31 -30.75
N ALA A 71 0.79 -2.28 -31.63
CA ALA A 71 -0.05 -1.10 -31.84
C ALA A 71 -0.95 -0.77 -30.62
N VAL A 72 -1.24 -1.78 -29.79
CA VAL A 72 -2.00 -1.66 -28.54
C VAL A 72 -1.06 -1.97 -27.38
N ASN A 73 -1.10 -1.17 -26.31
CA ASN A 73 -0.27 -1.42 -25.14
C ASN A 73 -0.74 -2.70 -24.41
N PRO A 74 0.12 -3.72 -24.22
CA PRO A 74 -0.29 -5.00 -23.66
C PRO A 74 -0.41 -5.04 -22.12
N GLY A 75 -0.24 -3.92 -21.41
CA GLY A 75 -0.31 -3.90 -19.95
C GLY A 75 -1.70 -3.63 -19.37
N SER A 76 -1.86 -3.93 -18.08
CA SER A 76 -3.08 -3.69 -17.31
C SER A 76 -3.30 -2.20 -16.99
N PRO A 77 -4.53 -1.79 -16.65
CA PRO A 77 -4.88 -0.42 -16.26
C PRO A 77 -4.46 -0.06 -14.82
N THR A 78 -3.46 -0.74 -14.26
CA THR A 78 -3.01 -0.59 -12.87
C THR A 78 -1.53 -0.19 -12.75
N TYR A 79 -0.91 0.31 -13.82
CA TYR A 79 0.51 0.67 -13.87
C TYR A 79 0.94 1.55 -12.66
N PRO A 80 2.12 1.34 -12.04
CA PRO A 80 3.16 0.35 -12.35
C PRO A 80 2.90 -1.04 -11.76
N LEU A 81 1.73 -1.25 -11.15
CA LEU A 81 1.33 -2.53 -10.59
C LEU A 81 0.61 -3.38 -11.63
N ASP A 82 0.55 -4.69 -11.39
CA ASP A 82 -0.31 -5.59 -12.14
C ASP A 82 -1.25 -6.33 -11.21
N VAL A 83 -2.53 -6.38 -11.56
CA VAL A 83 -3.59 -6.95 -10.73
C VAL A 83 -4.37 -7.97 -11.54
N SER A 84 -4.57 -9.14 -10.94
CA SER A 84 -5.44 -10.18 -11.46
C SER A 84 -6.32 -10.73 -10.35
N ALA A 85 -7.54 -11.13 -10.68
CA ALA A 85 -8.47 -11.67 -9.71
C ALA A 85 -9.25 -12.84 -10.30
N ALA A 86 -9.57 -13.81 -9.46
CA ALA A 86 -10.32 -14.99 -9.85
C ALA A 86 -11.15 -15.52 -8.67
N LEU A 87 -12.23 -16.23 -9.00
CA LEU A 87 -12.95 -17.05 -8.04
C LEU A 87 -12.42 -18.49 -8.05
N SER A 88 -12.51 -19.16 -6.91
CA SER A 88 -12.39 -20.62 -6.84
C SER A 88 -13.45 -21.32 -7.69
N ASP A 89 -13.22 -22.58 -8.02
CA ASP A 89 -14.15 -23.40 -8.84
C ASP A 89 -15.57 -23.44 -8.25
N ASP A 90 -15.66 -23.51 -6.91
CA ASP A 90 -16.94 -23.48 -6.17
C ASP A 90 -17.53 -22.06 -6.02
N ARG A 91 -16.82 -21.04 -6.52
CA ARG A 91 -17.16 -19.62 -6.49
C ARG A 91 -17.34 -19.03 -5.10
N LYS A 92 -16.77 -19.67 -4.07
CA LYS A 92 -16.88 -19.21 -2.68
C LYS A 92 -15.68 -18.42 -2.19
N THR A 93 -14.59 -18.43 -2.94
CA THR A 93 -13.35 -17.75 -2.54
C THR A 93 -12.91 -16.82 -3.65
N LEU A 94 -12.73 -15.55 -3.31
CA LEU A 94 -12.08 -14.57 -4.16
C LEU A 94 -10.58 -14.58 -3.87
N THR A 95 -9.79 -14.67 -4.93
CA THR A 95 -8.34 -14.52 -4.88
C THR A 95 -7.94 -13.33 -5.73
N ILE A 96 -7.13 -12.43 -5.16
CA ILE A 96 -6.60 -11.25 -5.85
C ILE A 96 -5.08 -11.32 -5.78
N ALA A 97 -4.43 -11.38 -6.92
CA ALA A 97 -2.98 -11.29 -7.06
C ALA A 97 -2.59 -9.86 -7.43
N VAL A 98 -1.65 -9.30 -6.66
CA VAL A 98 -1.10 -7.97 -6.90
C VAL A 98 0.42 -8.07 -6.96
N LEU A 99 0.97 -7.72 -8.12
CA LEU A 99 2.40 -7.68 -8.40
C LEU A 99 2.90 -6.24 -8.30
N ASN A 100 3.92 -6.01 -7.47
CA ASN A 100 4.74 -4.80 -7.50
C ASN A 100 6.12 -5.13 -8.10
N PRO A 101 6.34 -4.88 -9.39
CA PRO A 101 7.62 -5.13 -10.03
C PRO A 101 8.64 -4.00 -9.78
N SER A 102 8.24 -2.90 -9.14
CA SER A 102 9.11 -1.74 -8.95
C SER A 102 10.08 -1.91 -7.80
N ASP A 103 11.13 -1.09 -7.80
CA ASP A 103 12.13 -0.98 -6.75
C ASP A 103 11.67 -0.11 -5.57
N ALA A 104 10.44 0.40 -5.65
CA ALA A 104 9.82 1.25 -4.64
C ALA A 104 8.57 0.60 -4.05
N GLU A 105 8.23 1.01 -2.84
CA GLU A 105 6.94 0.69 -2.24
C GLU A 105 5.82 1.36 -3.05
N GLN A 106 4.73 0.62 -3.27
CA GLN A 106 3.55 1.12 -3.99
C GLN A 106 2.30 0.94 -3.13
N SER A 107 1.35 1.85 -3.26
CA SER A 107 0.05 1.74 -2.62
C SER A 107 -1.06 1.69 -3.66
N ILE A 108 -2.03 0.82 -3.44
CA ILE A 108 -3.19 0.65 -4.33
C ILE A 108 -4.48 0.55 -3.52
N HIS A 109 -5.52 1.21 -4.00
CA HIS A 109 -6.88 0.98 -3.53
C HIS A 109 -7.47 -0.24 -4.23
N LEU A 110 -7.98 -1.20 -3.46
CA LEU A 110 -8.69 -2.36 -3.99
C LEU A 110 -10.17 -2.18 -3.70
N ASP A 111 -10.95 -1.95 -4.74
CA ASP A 111 -12.41 -1.85 -4.66
C ASP A 111 -13.05 -3.13 -5.18
N ILE A 112 -13.92 -3.77 -4.38
CA ILE A 112 -14.56 -5.04 -4.74
C ILE A 112 -16.04 -4.83 -4.89
N HIS A 113 -16.56 -5.10 -6.09
CA HIS A 113 -17.96 -4.92 -6.44
C HIS A 113 -18.63 -6.26 -6.73
N GLY A 114 -19.95 -6.32 -6.54
CA GLY A 114 -20.76 -7.49 -6.90
C GLY A 114 -20.79 -8.63 -5.87
N ALA A 115 -19.93 -8.62 -4.85
CA ALA A 115 -20.00 -9.53 -3.71
C ALA A 115 -19.43 -8.90 -2.43
N ALA A 116 -19.91 -9.35 -1.27
CA ALA A 116 -19.29 -9.04 0.00
C ALA A 116 -18.19 -10.06 0.29
N VAL A 117 -17.05 -9.60 0.80
CA VAL A 117 -15.95 -10.46 1.26
C VAL A 117 -16.02 -10.63 2.77
N ALA A 118 -15.56 -11.78 3.25
CA ALA A 118 -15.47 -12.10 4.66
C ALA A 118 -14.58 -11.09 5.42
N SER A 119 -14.81 -10.98 6.72
CA SER A 119 -14.04 -10.11 7.61
C SER A 119 -12.65 -10.64 7.96
N THR A 120 -12.25 -11.78 7.43
CA THR A 120 -10.92 -12.37 7.60
C THR A 120 -10.48 -13.03 6.30
N GLY A 121 -9.18 -13.07 6.08
CA GLY A 121 -8.58 -13.65 4.88
C GLY A 121 -7.18 -14.16 5.11
N LYS A 122 -6.52 -14.50 4.01
CA LYS A 122 -5.12 -14.94 3.98
C LYS A 122 -4.35 -14.10 2.96
N LEU A 123 -3.07 -13.89 3.24
CA LEU A 123 -2.09 -13.34 2.33
C LEU A 123 -0.96 -14.35 2.15
N TRP A 124 -0.66 -14.71 0.91
CA TRP A 124 0.62 -15.29 0.54
C TRP A 124 1.47 -14.21 -0.12
N ARG A 125 2.63 -13.93 0.47
CA ARG A 125 3.52 -12.88 -0.01
C ARG A 125 4.90 -13.44 -0.31
N MET A 126 5.42 -13.09 -1.47
CA MET A 126 6.84 -13.21 -1.80
C MET A 126 7.39 -11.80 -1.96
N ALA A 127 8.34 -11.41 -1.11
CA ALA A 127 8.95 -10.08 -1.12
C ALA A 127 10.40 -10.18 -0.60
N PRO A 128 11.37 -10.58 -1.45
CA PRO A 128 12.76 -10.69 -1.04
C PRO A 128 13.35 -9.30 -0.74
N ASN A 129 14.32 -9.25 0.17
CA ASN A 129 15.03 -8.00 0.52
C ASN A 129 15.98 -7.50 -0.58
N SER A 130 16.25 -8.32 -1.61
CA SER A 130 17.13 -8.00 -2.73
C SER A 130 16.62 -8.65 -4.02
N ILE A 131 16.80 -7.97 -5.15
CA ILE A 131 16.49 -8.51 -6.48
C ILE A 131 17.40 -9.68 -6.89
N ASP A 132 18.59 -9.76 -6.28
CA ASP A 132 19.57 -10.83 -6.53
C ASP A 132 19.40 -12.03 -5.57
N ALA A 133 18.33 -12.06 -4.77
CA ALA A 133 18.05 -13.13 -3.83
C ALA A 133 17.84 -14.46 -4.56
N VAL A 134 18.47 -15.53 -4.06
CA VAL A 134 18.43 -16.85 -4.69
C VAL A 134 18.21 -17.97 -3.69
N VAL A 135 17.61 -19.05 -4.17
CA VAL A 135 17.48 -20.30 -3.41
C VAL A 135 18.67 -21.20 -3.75
N LYS A 136 19.64 -21.29 -2.82
CA LYS A 136 20.82 -22.17 -2.95
C LYS A 136 20.61 -23.46 -2.16
N ALA A 137 20.93 -24.60 -2.76
CA ALA A 137 20.90 -25.87 -2.07
C ALA A 137 21.82 -25.85 -0.83
N GLY A 138 21.30 -26.28 0.32
CA GLY A 138 22.05 -26.35 1.58
C GLY A 138 22.15 -25.02 2.36
N SER A 139 21.51 -23.94 1.90
CA SER A 139 21.41 -22.66 2.62
C SER A 139 19.95 -22.32 2.94
N PRO A 140 19.67 -21.46 3.95
CA PRO A 140 18.35 -20.89 4.14
C PRO A 140 17.88 -20.18 2.87
N ALA A 141 16.61 -20.38 2.47
CA ALA A 141 16.06 -19.76 1.28
C ALA A 141 15.93 -18.24 1.46
N GLU A 142 16.56 -17.46 0.59
CA GLU A 142 16.45 -15.98 0.61
C GLU A 142 15.14 -15.49 -0.03
N VAL A 143 14.52 -16.33 -0.89
CA VAL A 143 13.21 -16.10 -1.48
C VAL A 143 12.25 -17.14 -0.92
N GLN A 144 11.21 -16.68 -0.22
CA GLN A 144 10.20 -17.54 0.39
C GLN A 144 8.80 -16.96 0.18
N VAL A 145 7.81 -17.82 0.23
CA VAL A 145 6.40 -17.43 0.33
C VAL A 145 6.02 -17.43 1.81
N GLU A 146 5.69 -16.26 2.32
CA GLU A 146 5.16 -16.07 3.67
C GLU A 146 3.65 -16.14 3.65
N GLU A 147 3.05 -16.93 4.55
CA GLU A 147 1.61 -16.92 4.79
C GLU A 147 1.29 -16.07 6.01
N GLN A 148 0.34 -15.14 5.86
CA GLN A 148 -0.13 -14.26 6.91
C GLN A 148 -1.66 -14.29 6.97
N SER A 149 -2.21 -14.44 8.17
CA SER A 149 -3.65 -14.21 8.40
C SER A 149 -3.96 -12.72 8.34
N LEU A 150 -5.04 -12.36 7.65
CA LEU A 150 -5.53 -10.99 7.57
C LEU A 150 -6.89 -10.86 8.25
N ASP A 151 -7.13 -9.69 8.80
CA ASP A 151 -8.47 -9.23 9.17
C ASP A 151 -9.24 -8.81 7.90
N ALA A 152 -10.22 -7.92 8.03
CA ALA A 152 -10.99 -7.43 6.89
C ALA A 152 -10.06 -6.77 5.88
N MET A 153 -10.35 -6.97 4.59
CA MET A 153 -9.51 -6.41 3.53
C MET A 153 -9.49 -4.89 3.65
N PRO A 154 -8.31 -4.27 3.85
CA PRO A 154 -8.22 -2.82 3.92
C PRO A 154 -8.49 -2.24 2.53
N ALA A 155 -9.14 -1.08 2.50
CA ALA A 155 -9.43 -0.38 1.25
C ALA A 155 -8.15 -0.05 0.45
N THR A 156 -7.07 0.26 1.16
CA THR A 156 -5.74 0.51 0.59
C THR A 156 -4.75 -0.51 1.12
N VAL A 157 -3.99 -1.12 0.21
CA VAL A 157 -2.87 -2.00 0.55
C VAL A 157 -1.55 -1.38 0.12
N THR A 158 -0.52 -1.61 0.93
CA THR A 158 0.86 -1.21 0.66
C THR A 158 1.67 -2.44 0.28
N LEU A 159 2.38 -2.35 -0.84
CA LEU A 159 3.11 -3.43 -1.48
C LEU A 159 4.60 -3.12 -1.44
N LEU A 160 5.38 -4.03 -0.85
CA LEU A 160 6.84 -3.93 -0.82
C LEU A 160 7.43 -3.92 -2.24
N PRO A 161 8.63 -3.35 -2.43
CA PRO A 161 9.39 -3.51 -3.67
C PRO A 161 9.51 -4.99 -4.09
N TYR A 162 9.55 -5.25 -5.39
CA TYR A 162 9.77 -6.58 -5.97
C TYR A 162 8.91 -7.69 -5.37
N SER A 163 7.62 -7.43 -5.17
CA SER A 163 6.73 -8.33 -4.43
C SER A 163 5.58 -8.89 -5.24
N VAL A 164 5.19 -10.12 -4.90
CA VAL A 164 3.94 -10.78 -5.30
C VAL A 164 3.09 -10.97 -4.06
N ASN A 165 1.85 -10.50 -4.09
CA ASN A 165 0.93 -10.56 -2.97
C ASN A 165 -0.37 -11.22 -3.45
N ILE A 166 -0.73 -12.34 -2.85
CA ILE A 166 -1.95 -13.07 -3.17
C ILE A 166 -2.87 -13.00 -1.96
N TYR A 167 -3.94 -12.22 -2.08
CA TYR A 167 -4.99 -12.08 -1.10
C TYR A 167 -6.07 -13.11 -1.37
N SER A 168 -6.60 -13.75 -0.33
CA SER A 168 -7.72 -14.67 -0.43
C SER A 168 -8.74 -14.45 0.67
N TYR A 169 -9.99 -14.29 0.24
CA TYR A 169 -11.14 -14.05 1.10
C TYR A 169 -12.30 -14.91 0.65
N SER A 170 -13.03 -15.49 1.61
CA SER A 170 -14.32 -16.11 1.30
C SER A 170 -15.35 -15.03 0.93
N LEU A 171 -16.23 -15.34 0.00
CA LEU A 171 -17.40 -14.54 -0.32
C LEU A 171 -18.54 -14.85 0.66
N GLN A 172 -19.40 -13.86 0.92
CA GLN A 172 -20.59 -13.95 1.77
C GLN A 172 -21.89 -13.98 0.98
#